data_AF-A0A6H0CY17-F1
#
_entry.id   AF-A0A6H0CY17-F1
#
_cell.length_a   1.000
_cell.length_b   1.000
_cell.length_c   1.000
_cell.angle_alpha   90.00
_cell.angle_beta   90.00
_cell.angle_gamma   90.00
#
_symmetry.space_group_name_H-M   'P 1'
#
loop_
_entity.id
_entity.type
_entity.pdbx_description
1 polymer ?
#
loop_
_entity_poly.entity_id
_entity_poly.type
_entity_poly.pdbx_seq_one_letter_code
_entity_poly.pdbx_strand_id
1 'polypeptide(L)'
;MPSTLHQEYDVRVLAVRPWGLDVVLPDGTAGLIDNTKDPRWPDGDQQAAVGTVVRAVVLDDERDPVRMSALDDDRAVARTLRGAAGR
;
A
#
# COMPACT_ATOMS: atom_id res chain seq x y z
N MET A 1 -13.56 14.05 0.07
CA MET A 1 -13.55 12.65 -0.39
C MET A 1 -13.92 11.78 0.80
N PRO A 2 -14.72 10.71 0.63
CA PRO A 2 -14.83 9.71 1.70
C PRO A 2 -13.44 9.17 2.03
N SER A 3 -13.19 8.92 3.32
CA SER A 3 -11.90 8.37 3.77
C SER A 3 -11.63 7.02 3.08
N THR A 4 -10.40 6.86 2.58
CA THR A 4 -9.92 5.60 1.99
C THR A 4 -9.14 4.78 3.01
N LEU A 5 -9.05 5.26 4.25
CA LEU A 5 -8.41 4.55 5.35
C LEU A 5 -8.90 3.11 5.45
N HIS A 6 -7.94 2.20 5.62
CA HIS A 6 -8.14 0.76 5.66
C HIS A 6 -8.64 0.14 4.35
N GLN A 7 -8.84 0.85 3.25
CA GLN A 7 -9.24 0.23 1.98
C GLN A 7 -8.08 -0.49 1.30
N GLU A 8 -8.38 -1.62 0.66
CA GLU A 8 -7.41 -2.42 -0.11
C GLU A 8 -7.50 -2.11 -1.61
N TYR A 9 -6.35 -1.90 -2.25
CA TYR A 9 -6.24 -1.60 -3.67
C TYR A 9 -5.19 -2.48 -4.34
N ASP A 10 -5.44 -2.81 -5.61
CA ASP A 10 -4.39 -3.28 -6.51
C ASP A 10 -3.66 -2.06 -7.06
N VAL A 11 -2.45 -1.80 -6.54
CA VAL A 11 -1.64 -0.61 -6.88
C VAL A 11 -0.50 -0.98 -7.80
N ARG A 12 -0.17 -0.10 -8.74
CA ARG A 12 0.94 -0.30 -9.66
C ARG A 12 2.21 0.32 -9.11
N VAL A 13 3.31 -0.43 -9.09
CA VAL A 13 4.62 0.08 -8.68
C VAL A 13 5.20 0.94 -9.80
N LEU A 14 5.56 2.17 -9.49
CA LEU A 14 6.14 3.14 -10.42
C LEU A 14 7.66 3.21 -10.29
N ALA A 15 8.17 3.20 -9.06
CA ALA A 15 9.60 3.30 -8.81
C ALA A 15 9.98 2.64 -7.49
N VAL A 16 11.26 2.27 -7.40
CA VAL A 16 11.89 1.81 -6.16
C VAL A 16 12.75 2.95 -5.60
N ARG A 17 12.66 3.15 -4.29
CA ARG A 17 13.45 4.09 -3.51
C ARG A 17 14.18 3.32 -2.41
N PRO A 18 15.28 3.84 -1.85
CA PRO A 18 15.94 3.21 -0.70
C PRO A 18 15.01 2.99 0.51
N TRP A 19 13.95 3.79 0.63
CA TRP A 19 12.97 3.74 1.71
C TRP A 19 11.68 2.99 1.36
N GLY A 20 11.49 2.51 0.13
CA GLY A 20 10.25 1.83 -0.24
C GLY A 20 9.88 1.91 -1.72
N LEU A 21 8.59 1.75 -2.00
CA LEU A 21 8.03 1.73 -3.35
C LEU A 21 7.08 2.90 -3.57
N ASP A 22 7.36 3.70 -4.60
CA ASP A 22 6.39 4.67 -5.12
C ASP A 22 5.34 3.88 -5.92
N VAL A 23 4.06 4.04 -5.59
CA VAL A 23 2.95 3.33 -6.22
C VAL A 23 1.86 4.30 -6.67
N VAL A 24 0.98 3.84 -7.56
CA VAL A 24 -0.22 4.57 -7.96
C VAL A 24 -1.46 3.71 -7.78
N LEU A 25 -2.49 4.30 -7.18
CA LEU A 25 -3.81 3.69 -7.04
C LEU A 25 -4.58 3.70 -8.37
N PRO A 26 -5.64 2.90 -8.53
CA PRO A 26 -6.43 2.83 -9.77
C PRO A 26 -7.02 4.17 -10.23
N ASP A 27 -7.26 5.11 -9.30
CA ASP A 27 -7.79 6.45 -9.58
C ASP A 27 -6.70 7.49 -9.89
N GLY A 28 -5.44 7.10 -9.90
CA GLY A 28 -4.29 7.98 -10.13
C GLY A 28 -3.69 8.59 -8.87
N THR A 29 -4.22 8.30 -7.67
CA THR A 29 -3.66 8.80 -6.41
C THR A 29 -2.28 8.22 -6.16
N ALA A 30 -1.33 9.07 -5.77
CA ALA A 30 0.03 8.65 -5.43
C ALA A 30 0.06 7.98 -4.05
N GLY A 31 0.72 6.83 -3.97
CA GLY A 31 0.93 6.08 -2.73
C GLY A 31 2.39 5.74 -2.50
N LEU A 32 2.72 5.43 -1.25
CA LEU A 32 4.03 4.95 -0.82
C LEU A 32 3.87 3.73 0.07
N ILE A 33 4.57 2.65 -0.28
CA ILE A 33 4.76 1.49 0.58
C ILE A 33 6.18 1.60 1.15
N ASP A 34 6.30 1.85 2.46
CA ASP A 34 7.60 1.83 3.13
C ASP A 34 8.26 0.45 3.00
N ASN A 35 9.59 0.41 3.00
CA ASN A 35 10.34 -0.84 2.92
C ASN A 35 9.95 -1.85 4.02
N THR A 36 9.69 -1.39 5.24
CA THR A 36 9.19 -2.24 6.35
C THR A 36 7.78 -2.76 6.15
N LYS A 37 7.08 -2.29 5.11
CA LYS A 37 5.72 -2.66 4.72
C LYS A 37 5.66 -3.43 3.40
N ASP A 38 6.80 -3.82 2.82
CA ASP A 38 6.90 -4.74 1.67
C ASP A 38 7.41 -6.11 2.16
N PRO A 39 6.66 -7.22 1.97
CA PRO A 39 7.08 -8.55 2.39
C PRO A 39 8.33 -9.07 1.66
N ARG A 40 8.75 -8.45 0.56
CA ARG A 40 9.95 -8.83 -0.21
C ARG A 40 11.18 -8.02 0.18
N TRP A 41 11.08 -7.08 1.12
CA TRP A 41 12.22 -6.27 1.56
C TRP A 41 12.91 -6.90 2.79
N PRO A 42 14.26 -6.90 2.89
CA PRO A 42 15.24 -6.42 1.92
C PRO A 42 15.66 -7.47 0.88
N ASP A 43 15.28 -8.73 1.06
CA ASP A 43 15.95 -9.86 0.40
C ASP A 43 15.52 -10.12 -1.06
N GLY A 44 14.43 -9.50 -1.53
CA GLY A 44 13.93 -9.63 -2.90
C GLY A 44 14.62 -8.72 -3.91
N ASP A 45 14.36 -8.93 -5.20
CA ASP A 45 14.67 -7.95 -6.26
C ASP A 45 13.53 -6.93 -6.36
N GLN A 46 13.68 -5.80 -5.68
CA GLN A 46 12.66 -4.74 -5.70
C GLN A 46 12.60 -4.05 -7.06
N GLN A 47 13.71 -4.02 -7.82
CA GLN A 47 13.73 -3.38 -9.12
C GLN A 47 12.84 -4.12 -10.12
N ALA A 48 12.75 -5.45 -10.01
CA ALA A 48 11.79 -6.27 -10.74
C ALA A 48 10.31 -5.98 -10.40
N ALA A 49 10.03 -5.27 -9.29
CA ALA A 49 8.66 -4.86 -8.96
C ALA A 49 8.15 -3.70 -9.83
N VAL A 50 9.02 -2.91 -10.45
CA VAL A 50 8.58 -1.75 -11.25
C VAL A 50 7.68 -2.21 -12.40
N GLY A 51 6.50 -1.60 -12.50
CA GLY A 51 5.48 -1.93 -13.49
C GLY A 51 4.55 -3.07 -13.09
N THR A 52 4.84 -3.82 -12.01
CA THR A 52 3.93 -4.86 -11.50
C THR A 52 2.82 -4.27 -10.64
N VAL A 53 1.83 -5.10 -10.34
CA VAL A 53 0.70 -4.78 -9.47
C VAL A 53 0.88 -5.50 -8.14
N VAL A 54 0.71 -4.77 -7.04
CA VAL A 54 0.78 -5.27 -5.67
C VAL A 54 -0.56 -4.98 -4.99
N ARG A 55 -1.10 -5.96 -4.28
CA ARG A 55 -2.27 -5.73 -3.41
C ARG A 55 -1.79 -5.08 -2.12
N ALA A 56 -2.24 -3.86 -1.84
CA ALA A 56 -1.86 -3.10 -0.66
C ALA A 56 -3.08 -2.48 0.03
N VAL A 57 -2.92 -2.10 1.29
CA VAL A 57 -3.94 -1.43 2.10
C VAL A 57 -3.50 -0.03 2.51
N VAL A 58 -4.44 0.92 2.53
CA VAL A 58 -4.19 2.27 3.03
C VAL A 58 -4.12 2.27 4.57
N LEU A 59 -3.00 2.75 5.11
CA LEU A 59 -2.75 2.89 6.54
C LEU A 59 -2.96 4.32 7.04
N ASP A 60 -2.77 5.32 6.17
CA ASP A 60 -2.94 6.74 6.47
C ASP A 60 -3.26 7.48 5.17
N ASP A 61 -4.51 7.93 5.04
CA ASP A 61 -5.06 8.65 3.87
C ASP A 61 -4.93 10.17 3.99
N GLU A 62 -4.39 10.69 5.09
CA GLU A 62 -4.13 12.13 5.28
C GLU A 62 -2.74 12.55 4.78
N ARG A 63 -1.87 11.58 4.43
CA ARG A 63 -0.51 11.80 3.94
C ARG A 63 -0.49 11.95 2.42
N ASP A 64 0.48 12.72 1.92
CA ASP A 64 0.81 12.85 0.51
C ASP A 64 2.30 12.50 0.28
N PRO A 65 2.62 11.39 -0.40
CA PRO A 65 1.71 10.36 -0.90
C PRO A 65 1.03 9.55 0.22
N VAL A 66 -0.12 8.93 -0.06
CA VAL A 66 -0.85 8.11 0.92
C VAL A 66 0.01 6.94 1.40
N ARG A 67 -0.05 6.61 2.68
CA ARG A 67 0.77 5.51 3.22
C ARG A 67 0.05 4.19 3.10
N MET A 68 0.76 3.21 2.57
CA MET A 68 0.21 1.89 2.28
C MET A 68 1.08 0.77 2.83
N SER A 69 0.49 -0.42 2.95
CA SER A 69 1.21 -1.65 3.29
C SER A 69 0.81 -2.82 2.42
N ALA A 70 1.80 -3.62 2.01
CA ALA A 70 1.62 -4.87 1.29
C ALA A 70 1.71 -6.10 2.24
N LEU A 71 1.88 -5.91 3.54
CA LEU A 71 1.92 -7.00 4.50
C LEU A 71 0.53 -7.63 4.66
N ASP A 72 0.50 -8.96 4.70
CA ASP A 72 -0.76 -9.71 4.88
C ASP A 72 -1.40 -9.43 6.24
N ASP A 73 -0.60 -9.26 7.31
CA ASP A 73 -1.09 -8.93 8.65
C ASP A 73 -1.79 -7.56 8.69
N ASP A 74 -1.19 -6.53 8.09
CA ASP A 74 -1.80 -5.20 8.02
C ASP A 74 -3.13 -5.24 7.25
N ARG A 75 -3.19 -6.02 6.15
CA ARG A 75 -4.43 -6.23 5.39
C ARG A 75 -5.49 -6.96 6.23
N ALA A 76 -5.10 -7.95 7.03
CA ALA A 76 -6.01 -8.66 7.93
C ALA A 76 -6.58 -7.76 9.02
N VAL A 77 -5.74 -6.91 9.63
CA VAL A 77 -6.17 -5.89 10.61
C VAL A 77 -7.15 -4.91 9.97
N ALA A 78 -6.81 -4.37 8.80
CA ALA A 78 -7.67 -3.44 8.10
C ALA A 78 -9.05 -4.02 7.73
N ARG A 79 -9.11 -5.29 7.28
CA ARG A 79 -10.39 -5.99 7.05
C ARG A 79 -11.25 -6.03 8.30
N THR A 80 -10.65 -6.28 9.45
CA THR A 80 -11.32 -6.30 10.75
C THR A 80 -11.89 -4.92 11.10
N LEU A 81 -11.10 -3.87 10.91
CA LEU A 81 -11.51 -2.48 11.18
C LEU A 81 -12.66 -2.03 10.26
N ARG A 82 -12.62 -2.38 8.96
CA ARG A 82 -13.72 -2.11 8.02
C ARG A 82 -15.02 -2.82 8.44
N GLY A 83 -14.92 -4.07 8.88
CA GLY A 83 -16.06 -4.84 9.37
C GLY A 83 -16.62 -4.36 10.71
N ALA A 84 -15.82 -3.65 11.52
CA ALA A 84 -16.26 -3.02 12.75
C ALA A 84 -16.94 -1.65 12.51
N ALA A 85 -16.43 -0.86 11.56
CA ALA A 85 -17.00 0.45 11.20
C ALA A 85 -18.33 0.36 10.44
N GLY A 86 -18.64 -0.80 9.86
CA GLY A 86 -19.91 -1.08 9.18
C GLY A 86 -21.03 -1.62 10.09
N ARG A 87 -20.81 -1.70 11.40
CA ARG A 87 -21.83 -2.02 12.42
C ARG A 87 -22.23 -0.77 13.19
#